data_AF-A0A835P6L3-F1
#
_entry.id   AF-A0A835P6L3-F1
#
_cell.length_a   1.000
_cell.length_b   1.000
_cell.length_c   1.000
_cell.angle_alpha   90.00
_cell.angle_beta   90.00
_cell.angle_gamma   90.00
#
_symmetry.space_group_name_H-M   'P 1'
#
loop_
_entity.id
_entity.type
_entity.pdbx_description
1 polymer ?
#
loop_
_entity_poly.entity_id
_entity_poly.type
_entity_poly.pdbx_seq_one_letter_code
_entity_poly.pdbx_strand_id
1 'polypeptide(L)'
;GHSLSIPEPLSRSVPRVIPSPFPGRCPALFPGSSPLRPRSVPAPGRRRRAAGAGADPRGMRALLRRLHGSALALLLRRLHGSAVALLLWRGPGPARPAASEVLSQHLRQRRLPHWTSFCVKYSAVHNDQFGLSHFNWPVDGANYLVLRTGCFPFIKYHCSRAAPQDLALQDAFFTALKVLNAGIPTLLYGIGSWFFARVTETVHTSHGPVTVYFLNKEDEGA
;
A
#
# COMPACT_ATOMS: atom_id res chain seq x y z
N GLY A 1 22.19 53.91 17.92
CA GLY A 1 23.17 54.27 16.88
C GLY A 1 24.12 53.11 16.70
N HIS A 2 24.57 52.92 15.45
CA HIS A 2 25.46 51.87 14.93
C HIS A 2 24.79 50.62 14.36
N SER A 3 24.28 50.86 13.14
CA SER A 3 24.26 49.94 12.00
C SER A 3 25.56 49.15 11.84
N LEU A 4 25.43 47.87 11.51
CA LEU A 4 26.42 47.13 10.72
C LEU A 4 25.70 46.44 9.57
N SER A 5 25.71 47.15 8.45
CA SER A 5 25.45 46.69 7.10
C SER A 5 26.60 45.78 6.63
N ILE A 6 26.27 44.60 6.12
CA ILE A 6 27.16 43.75 5.32
C ILE A 6 26.46 43.48 3.96
N PRO A 7 27.20 43.51 2.83
CA PRO A 7 26.63 43.65 1.50
C PRO A 7 26.31 42.32 0.79
N GLU A 8 25.49 42.46 -0.25
CA GLU A 8 25.06 41.54 -1.31
C GLU A 8 26.16 40.62 -1.89
N PRO A 9 25.78 39.49 -2.54
CA PRO A 9 25.78 39.56 -4.01
C PRO A 9 24.73 38.71 -4.76
N LEU A 10 24.21 39.32 -5.84
CA LEU A 10 24.04 38.76 -7.18
C LEU A 10 23.06 37.59 -7.37
N SER A 11 21.83 38.02 -7.65
CA SER A 11 20.95 37.45 -8.68
C SER A 11 21.71 36.99 -9.93
N ARG A 12 21.64 35.68 -10.26
CA ARG A 12 21.92 35.18 -11.60
C ARG A 12 21.24 33.82 -11.88
N SER A 13 20.62 33.80 -13.06
CA SER A 13 20.32 32.66 -13.94
C SER A 13 19.28 31.60 -13.51
N VAL A 14 18.03 31.89 -13.90
CA VAL A 14 17.08 30.90 -14.45
C VAL A 14 17.65 30.39 -15.78
N PRO A 15 17.66 29.07 -16.05
CA PRO A 15 16.88 28.61 -17.20
C PRO A 15 16.27 27.19 -17.11
N ARG A 16 15.28 27.00 -17.99
CA ARG A 16 14.75 25.75 -18.60
C ARG A 16 13.66 24.96 -17.88
N VAL A 17 12.45 25.38 -18.24
CA VAL A 17 11.28 24.53 -18.53
C VAL A 17 11.68 23.42 -19.51
N ILE A 18 11.42 22.16 -19.14
CA ILE A 18 11.43 21.00 -20.04
C ILE A 18 10.00 20.45 -20.05
N PRO A 19 9.27 20.49 -21.19
CA PRO A 19 7.97 19.85 -21.29
C PRO A 19 8.10 18.36 -21.66
N SER A 20 7.14 17.61 -21.11
CA SER A 20 6.75 16.22 -21.28
C SER A 20 6.78 15.63 -22.71
N PRO A 21 7.03 14.32 -22.88
CA PRO A 21 6.75 13.60 -24.11
C PRO A 21 5.51 12.71 -23.97
N PHE A 22 4.40 13.09 -24.60
CA PHE A 22 3.37 12.14 -25.01
C PHE A 22 2.70 12.64 -26.29
N PRO A 23 3.04 12.08 -27.47
CA PRO A 23 2.16 12.11 -28.61
C PRO A 23 1.21 10.92 -28.55
N GLY A 24 -0.08 11.23 -28.42
CA GLY A 24 -1.16 10.29 -28.62
C GLY A 24 -1.36 9.93 -30.09
N ARG A 25 -1.91 8.72 -30.28
CA ARG A 25 -2.86 8.28 -31.32
C ARG A 25 -2.59 8.59 -32.79
N CYS A 26 -2.51 7.51 -33.57
CA CYS A 26 -3.35 7.20 -34.75
C CYS A 26 -2.90 5.83 -35.34
N PRO A 27 -3.60 5.19 -36.30
CA PRO A 27 -5.02 5.27 -36.65
C PRO A 27 -5.70 3.89 -36.80
N ALA A 28 -7.03 3.93 -36.93
CA ALA A 28 -7.89 2.80 -37.31
C ALA A 28 -7.59 2.32 -38.75
N LEU A 29 -7.44 1.01 -38.93
CA LEU A 29 -7.51 0.37 -40.24
C LEU A 29 -8.99 0.14 -40.63
N PHE A 30 -9.44 0.83 -41.67
CA PHE A 30 -10.55 0.42 -42.51
C PHE A 30 -10.07 -0.63 -43.52
N PRO A 31 -10.78 -1.75 -43.73
CA PRO A 31 -10.51 -2.60 -44.88
C PRO A 31 -11.41 -2.21 -46.07
N GLY A 32 -10.75 -1.87 -47.16
CA GLY A 32 -10.80 -2.70 -48.37
C GLY A 32 -12.11 -2.76 -49.14
N SER A 33 -12.19 -1.90 -50.15
CA SER A 33 -13.11 -1.90 -51.28
C SER A 33 -13.15 -3.25 -52.03
N SER A 34 -14.36 -3.63 -52.42
CA SER A 34 -14.68 -4.78 -53.27
C SER A 34 -14.18 -4.64 -54.72
N PRO A 35 -13.93 -5.77 -55.41
CA PRO A 35 -14.17 -5.87 -56.84
C PRO A 35 -15.28 -6.86 -57.18
N LEU A 36 -16.09 -6.44 -58.14
CA LEU A 36 -17.18 -7.14 -58.81
C LEU A 36 -16.68 -8.26 -59.74
N ARG A 37 -17.41 -9.40 -59.75
CA ARG A 37 -17.86 -10.25 -60.89
C ARG A 37 -17.78 -11.76 -60.54
N PRO A 38 -18.47 -12.66 -61.29
CA PRO A 38 -19.73 -12.52 -62.03
C PRO A 38 -20.77 -13.61 -61.64
N ARG A 39 -22.02 -13.39 -62.05
CA ARG A 39 -23.13 -14.35 -61.99
C ARG A 39 -22.79 -15.67 -62.70
N SER A 40 -22.97 -16.79 -62.00
CA SER A 40 -23.09 -18.12 -62.60
C SER A 40 -24.52 -18.66 -62.36
N VAL A 41 -25.06 -19.23 -63.44
CA VAL A 41 -26.43 -19.74 -63.63
C VAL A 41 -26.62 -21.05 -62.84
N PRO A 42 -27.83 -21.36 -62.31
CA PRO A 42 -28.03 -22.57 -61.52
C PRO A 42 -28.24 -23.80 -62.42
N ALA A 43 -27.52 -24.89 -62.11
CA ALA A 43 -27.77 -26.22 -62.68
C ALA A 43 -28.75 -27.02 -61.78
N PRO A 44 -29.63 -27.84 -62.35
CA PRO A 44 -30.68 -28.52 -61.59
C PRO A 44 -30.20 -29.85 -60.99
N GLY A 45 -30.74 -30.17 -59.81
CA GLY A 45 -31.11 -31.54 -59.46
C GLY A 45 -29.99 -32.44 -58.91
N ARG A 46 -29.87 -32.50 -57.58
CA ARG A 46 -29.62 -33.76 -56.89
C ARG A 46 -30.49 -33.85 -55.64
N ARG A 47 -31.52 -34.70 -55.75
CA ARG A 47 -32.38 -35.15 -54.65
C ARG A 47 -31.52 -35.60 -53.48
N ARG A 48 -31.49 -34.83 -52.39
CA ARG A 48 -31.09 -35.36 -51.08
C ARG A 48 -32.24 -36.20 -50.56
N ARG A 49 -32.07 -37.52 -50.57
CA ARG A 49 -32.86 -38.42 -49.73
C ARG A 49 -32.71 -37.93 -48.28
N ALA A 50 -33.82 -37.65 -47.63
CA ALA A 50 -33.88 -37.49 -46.19
C ALA A 50 -33.48 -38.84 -45.57
N ALA A 51 -32.24 -38.93 -45.08
CA ALA A 51 -31.84 -39.98 -44.17
C ALA A 51 -32.33 -39.58 -42.78
N GLY A 52 -33.12 -40.47 -42.17
CA GLY A 52 -33.79 -40.23 -40.90
C GLY A 52 -32.83 -39.82 -39.79
N ALA A 53 -33.33 -38.94 -38.93
CA ALA A 53 -32.73 -38.60 -37.65
C ALA A 53 -32.81 -39.81 -36.70
N GLY A 54 -31.93 -40.79 -36.91
CA GLY A 54 -31.60 -41.77 -35.88
C GLY A 54 -30.64 -41.11 -34.90
N ALA A 55 -31.05 -40.96 -33.65
CA ALA A 55 -30.17 -40.47 -32.59
C ALA A 55 -28.96 -41.42 -32.45
N ASP A 56 -27.78 -40.98 -32.91
CA ASP A 56 -26.54 -41.75 -32.81
C ASP A 56 -26.15 -41.92 -31.32
N PRO A 57 -26.18 -43.15 -30.77
CA PRO A 57 -25.82 -43.42 -29.38
C PRO A 57 -24.37 -43.04 -29.04
N ARG A 58 -23.49 -42.97 -30.06
CA ARG A 58 -22.09 -42.59 -29.89
C ARG A 58 -21.94 -41.08 -29.69
N GLY A 59 -22.72 -40.28 -30.42
CA GLY A 59 -22.83 -38.83 -30.22
C GLY A 59 -23.37 -38.46 -28.83
N MET A 60 -24.40 -39.15 -28.35
CA MET A 60 -24.98 -38.94 -27.01
C MET A 60 -23.96 -39.22 -25.89
N ARG A 61 -23.19 -40.31 -26.00
CA ARG A 61 -22.13 -40.66 -25.03
C ARG A 61 -20.94 -39.69 -25.06
N ALA A 62 -20.64 -39.08 -26.20
CA ALA A 62 -19.61 -38.05 -26.31
C ALA A 62 -20.07 -36.72 -25.69
N LEU A 63 -21.33 -36.33 -25.90
CA LEU A 63 -21.95 -35.16 -25.28
C LEU A 63 -22.01 -35.31 -23.76
N LEU A 64 -22.49 -36.47 -23.27
CA LEU A 64 -22.51 -36.78 -21.84
C LEU A 64 -21.11 -36.73 -21.22
N ARG A 65 -20.07 -37.26 -21.87
CA ARG A 65 -18.69 -37.17 -21.37
C ARG A 65 -18.15 -35.74 -21.35
N ARG A 66 -18.49 -34.91 -22.34
CA ARG A 66 -18.11 -33.49 -22.36
C ARG A 66 -18.82 -32.70 -21.26
N LEU A 67 -20.10 -32.95 -21.04
CA LEU A 67 -20.89 -32.34 -19.96
C LEU A 67 -20.43 -32.80 -18.57
N HIS A 68 -20.10 -34.08 -18.39
CA HIS A 68 -19.50 -34.58 -17.15
C HIS A 68 -18.11 -33.98 -16.91
N GLY A 69 -17.28 -33.84 -17.95
CA GLY A 69 -15.97 -33.22 -17.85
C GLY A 69 -16.02 -31.73 -17.49
N SER A 70 -16.96 -30.97 -18.07
CA SER A 70 -17.15 -29.56 -17.72
C SER A 70 -17.74 -29.36 -16.33
N ALA A 71 -18.70 -30.21 -15.92
CA ALA A 71 -19.26 -30.20 -14.58
C ALA A 71 -18.20 -30.54 -13.50
N LEU A 72 -17.39 -31.57 -13.73
CA LEU A 72 -16.30 -31.95 -12.83
C LEU A 72 -15.24 -30.83 -12.71
N ALA A 73 -14.87 -30.20 -13.83
CA ALA A 73 -13.92 -29.08 -13.82
C ALA A 73 -14.44 -27.87 -13.03
N LEU A 74 -15.73 -27.56 -13.13
CA LEU A 74 -16.36 -26.50 -12.34
C LEU A 74 -16.40 -26.84 -10.85
N LEU A 75 -16.66 -28.10 -10.50
CA LEU A 75 -16.63 -28.57 -9.11
C LEU A 75 -15.22 -28.44 -8.53
N LEU A 76 -14.20 -28.92 -9.24
CA LEU A 76 -12.81 -28.81 -8.82
C LEU A 76 -12.36 -27.35 -8.67
N ARG A 77 -12.78 -26.46 -9.57
CA ARG A 77 -12.52 -25.01 -9.45
C ARG A 77 -13.16 -24.39 -8.22
N ARG A 78 -14.41 -24.77 -7.91
CA ARG A 78 -15.10 -24.31 -6.71
C ARG A 78 -14.43 -24.84 -5.44
N LEU A 79 -14.11 -26.13 -5.39
CA LEU A 79 -13.39 -26.75 -4.27
C LEU A 79 -12.00 -26.13 -4.09
N HIS A 80 -11.25 -25.90 -5.16
CA HIS A 80 -9.97 -25.22 -5.12
C HIS A 80 -10.11 -23.78 -4.63
N GLY A 81 -11.08 -23.02 -5.15
CA GLY A 81 -11.35 -21.66 -4.69
C GLY A 81 -11.74 -21.59 -3.21
N SER A 82 -12.58 -22.52 -2.75
CA SER A 82 -12.95 -22.65 -1.35
C SER A 82 -11.78 -23.09 -0.47
N ALA A 83 -10.95 -24.04 -0.92
CA ALA A 83 -9.77 -24.50 -0.18
C ALA A 83 -8.70 -23.42 -0.08
N VAL A 84 -8.46 -22.65 -1.15
CA VAL A 84 -7.58 -21.49 -1.14
C VAL A 84 -8.13 -20.41 -0.21
N ALA A 85 -9.44 -20.11 -0.29
CA ALA A 85 -10.07 -19.16 0.61
C ALA A 85 -9.94 -19.59 2.07
N LEU A 86 -10.12 -20.88 2.39
CA LEU A 86 -9.97 -21.42 3.75
C LEU A 86 -8.51 -21.38 4.23
N LEU A 87 -7.56 -21.70 3.35
CA LEU A 87 -6.12 -21.67 3.64
C LEU A 87 -5.62 -20.24 3.89
N LEU A 88 -6.18 -19.27 3.17
CA LEU A 88 -5.86 -17.85 3.32
C LEU A 88 -6.71 -17.15 4.39
N TRP A 89 -7.80 -17.77 4.85
CA TRP A 89 -8.64 -17.27 5.93
C TRP A 89 -7.87 -17.34 7.25
N ARG A 90 -7.19 -16.24 7.56
CA ARG A 90 -6.80 -15.94 8.94
C ARG A 90 -8.06 -15.39 9.61
N GLY A 91 -8.59 -16.12 10.59
CA GLY A 91 -9.70 -15.62 11.43
C GLY A 91 -9.39 -14.24 12.04
N PRO A 92 -10.37 -13.59 12.68
CA PRO A 92 -10.15 -12.30 13.30
C PRO A 92 -8.97 -12.42 14.27
N GLY A 93 -7.89 -11.70 13.99
CA GLY A 93 -6.75 -11.63 14.90
C GLY A 93 -7.16 -10.96 16.21
N PRO A 94 -6.34 -11.10 17.28
CA PRO A 94 -6.55 -10.33 18.50
C PRO A 94 -6.67 -8.84 18.13
N ALA A 95 -7.65 -8.17 18.74
CA ALA A 95 -7.87 -6.75 18.54
C ALA A 95 -6.60 -5.99 18.94
N ARG A 96 -6.05 -5.21 18.01
CA ARG A 96 -4.80 -4.48 18.20
C ARG A 96 -5.13 -3.04 18.57
N PRO A 97 -4.42 -2.43 19.52
CA PRO A 97 -4.62 -1.03 19.83
C PRO A 97 -4.19 -0.15 18.65
N ALA A 98 -4.73 1.06 18.60
CA ALA A 98 -4.32 2.06 17.62
C ALA A 98 -2.86 2.49 17.89
N ALA A 99 -2.12 2.83 16.84
CA ALA A 99 -0.76 3.33 17.00
C ALA A 99 -0.75 4.68 17.74
N SER A 100 -1.78 5.51 17.52
CA SER A 100 -2.05 6.73 18.29
C SER A 100 -2.26 6.48 19.80
N GLU A 101 -2.93 5.39 20.15
CA GLU A 101 -3.15 5.01 21.54
C GLU A 101 -1.83 4.63 22.19
N VAL A 102 -1.04 3.77 21.55
CA VAL A 102 0.31 3.41 22.03
C VAL A 102 1.18 4.64 22.21
N LEU A 103 1.17 5.58 21.25
CA LEU A 103 1.90 6.84 21.34
C LEU A 103 1.47 7.65 22.57
N SER A 104 0.17 7.82 22.78
CA SER A 104 -0.36 8.61 23.89
C SER A 104 -0.07 7.95 25.24
N GLN A 105 -0.24 6.63 25.33
CA GLN A 105 0.03 5.88 26.56
C GLN A 105 1.52 5.86 26.89
N HIS A 106 2.40 5.73 25.89
CA HIS A 106 3.85 5.83 26.07
C HIS A 106 4.24 7.17 26.71
N LEU A 107 3.74 8.28 26.14
CA LEU A 107 4.01 9.62 26.67
C LEU A 107 3.49 9.81 28.09
N ARG A 108 2.30 9.26 28.40
CA ARG A 108 1.71 9.30 29.75
C ARG A 108 2.51 8.50 30.77
N GLN A 109 2.88 7.26 30.45
CA GLN A 109 3.65 6.39 31.33
C GLN A 109 5.01 7.00 31.69
N ARG A 110 5.64 7.67 30.72
CA ARG A 110 6.88 8.43 30.89
C ARG A 110 6.70 9.79 31.59
N ARG A 111 5.50 10.12 32.08
CA ARG A 111 5.17 11.40 32.74
C ARG A 111 5.44 12.63 31.86
N LEU A 112 5.06 12.55 30.58
CA LEU A 112 5.18 13.64 29.59
C LEU A 112 6.64 14.17 29.46
N PRO A 113 7.59 13.31 29.01
CA PRO A 113 9.00 13.66 28.93
C PRO A 113 9.22 14.82 27.94
N HIS A 114 10.34 15.54 28.06
CA HIS A 114 10.65 16.61 27.11
C HIS A 114 10.93 16.02 25.71
N TRP A 115 11.57 14.86 25.65
CA TRP A 115 11.88 14.17 24.40
C TRP A 115 11.83 12.63 24.57
N THR A 116 11.41 11.90 23.54
CA THR A 116 11.51 10.44 23.49
C THR A 116 11.48 9.91 22.05
N SER A 117 12.15 8.80 21.78
CA SER A 117 12.21 8.11 20.51
C SER A 117 12.04 6.60 20.67
N PHE A 118 11.00 6.04 20.07
CA PHE A 118 10.71 4.62 20.19
C PHE A 118 10.23 4.02 18.87
N CYS A 119 10.28 2.70 18.78
CA CYS A 119 9.81 1.91 17.67
C CYS A 119 8.71 0.97 18.14
N VAL A 120 7.66 0.80 17.34
CA VAL A 120 6.60 -0.18 17.58
C VAL A 120 6.44 -1.09 16.37
N LYS A 121 6.20 -2.39 16.58
CA LYS A 121 6.03 -3.33 15.47
C LYS A 121 4.70 -3.09 14.75
N TYR A 122 4.69 -3.10 13.41
CA TYR A 122 3.45 -3.04 12.62
C TYR A 122 2.49 -4.18 12.96
N SER A 123 3.01 -5.35 13.35
CA SER A 123 2.19 -6.50 13.74
C SER A 123 1.48 -6.33 15.08
N ALA A 124 1.90 -5.38 15.93
CA ALA A 124 1.36 -5.18 17.27
C ALA A 124 0.28 -4.10 17.35
N VAL A 125 0.15 -3.25 16.31
CA VAL A 125 -0.76 -2.09 16.33
C VAL A 125 -1.56 -1.98 15.04
N HIS A 126 -2.71 -1.32 15.12
CA HIS A 126 -3.40 -0.81 13.94
C HIS A 126 -2.83 0.56 13.57
N ASN A 127 -2.32 0.70 12.34
CA ASN A 127 -1.65 1.93 11.91
C ASN A 127 -2.65 2.97 11.40
N ASP A 128 -3.34 3.62 12.32
CA ASP A 128 -4.31 4.68 12.10
C ASP A 128 -3.68 6.03 11.70
N GLN A 129 -2.38 6.20 11.95
CA GLN A 129 -1.59 7.38 11.58
C GLN A 129 -0.86 7.20 10.23
N PHE A 130 -1.33 6.30 9.36
CA PHE A 130 -0.73 6.09 8.05
C PHE A 130 -0.83 7.37 7.19
N GLY A 131 0.22 7.65 6.41
CA GLY A 131 0.32 8.88 5.61
C GLY A 131 0.90 10.07 6.36
N LEU A 132 0.79 10.10 7.70
CA LEU A 132 1.40 11.16 8.50
C LEU A 132 2.90 10.92 8.71
N SER A 133 3.68 11.97 8.49
CA SER A 133 5.14 12.00 8.62
C SER A 133 5.58 12.96 9.72
N HIS A 134 5.02 14.16 9.80
CA HIS A 134 5.35 15.15 10.82
C HIS A 134 4.10 15.90 11.25
N PHE A 135 3.67 15.73 12.51
CA PHE A 135 2.38 16.27 12.97
C PHE A 135 2.42 16.66 14.45
N ASN A 136 1.47 17.51 14.85
CA ASN A 136 1.24 17.86 16.25
C ASN A 136 0.42 16.77 16.93
N TRP A 137 0.81 16.41 18.14
CA TRP A 137 0.13 15.41 18.96
C TRP A 137 -0.14 15.96 20.37
N PRO A 138 -1.35 16.47 20.63
CA PRO A 138 -1.73 16.95 21.95
C PRO A 138 -2.02 15.77 22.90
N VAL A 139 -1.39 15.78 24.08
CA VAL A 139 -1.60 14.78 25.15
C VAL A 139 -1.61 15.50 26.49
N ASP A 140 -2.72 15.39 27.22
CA ASP A 140 -2.88 15.83 28.61
C ASP A 140 -2.38 17.27 28.89
N GLY A 141 -2.68 18.19 27.98
CA GLY A 141 -2.31 19.62 28.10
C GLY A 141 -0.91 19.97 27.56
N ALA A 142 -0.10 18.98 27.18
CA ALA A 142 1.14 19.18 26.44
C ALA A 142 0.94 18.93 24.93
N ASN A 143 1.81 19.50 24.10
CA ASN A 143 1.87 19.19 22.67
C ASN A 143 3.24 18.62 22.31
N TYR A 144 3.23 17.63 21.43
CA TYR A 144 4.43 17.02 20.87
C TYR A 144 4.48 17.22 19.37
N LEU A 145 5.65 17.60 18.87
CA LEU A 145 6.00 17.49 17.46
C LEU A 145 6.46 16.06 17.24
N VAL A 146 5.67 15.32 16.46
CA VAL A 146 5.87 13.89 16.23
C VAL A 146 6.37 13.68 14.82
N LEU A 147 7.64 13.28 14.70
CA LEU A 147 8.21 12.81 13.45
C LEU A 147 8.09 11.29 13.37
N ARG A 148 7.20 10.84 12.50
CA ARG A 148 6.86 9.44 12.25
C ARG A 148 7.51 8.93 10.97
N THR A 149 8.28 7.86 11.11
CA THR A 149 8.89 7.16 9.97
C THR A 149 8.46 5.70 9.99
N GLY A 150 7.85 5.24 8.89
CA GLY A 150 7.68 3.80 8.69
C GLY A 150 9.02 3.17 8.39
N CYS A 151 9.39 2.11 9.10
CA CYS A 151 10.64 1.38 8.87
C CYS A 151 10.41 -0.13 9.01
N PHE A 152 9.87 -0.77 7.96
CA PHE A 152 9.39 -2.15 8.04
C PHE A 152 10.43 -3.10 8.66
N PRO A 153 10.10 -3.84 9.75
CA PRO A 153 8.76 -4.13 10.27
C PRO A 153 8.25 -3.22 11.40
N PHE A 154 8.89 -2.09 11.65
CA PHE A 154 8.58 -1.15 12.71
C PHE A 154 8.00 0.18 12.21
N ILE A 155 7.36 0.92 13.10
CA ILE A 155 7.06 2.34 13.00
C ILE A 155 7.94 3.04 14.02
N LYS A 156 8.77 3.98 13.57
CA LYS A 156 9.58 4.81 14.45
C LYS A 156 8.89 6.13 14.73
N TYR A 157 8.88 6.51 15.99
CA TYR A 157 8.42 7.78 16.51
C TYR A 157 9.61 8.54 17.08
N HIS A 158 9.66 9.82 16.79
CA HIS A 158 10.46 10.81 17.51
C HIS A 158 9.50 11.88 17.99
N CYS A 159 9.48 12.10 19.30
CA CYS A 159 8.55 13.00 19.95
C CYS A 159 9.36 14.06 20.70
N SER A 160 9.14 15.32 20.34
CA SER A 160 9.73 16.47 21.03
C SER A 160 8.62 17.35 21.57
N ARG A 161 8.63 17.65 22.87
CA ARG A 161 7.63 18.50 23.49
C ARG A 161 7.86 19.95 23.06
N ALA A 162 6.86 20.55 22.41
CA ALA A 162 6.92 21.94 21.97
C ALA A 162 5.52 22.51 21.74
N ALA A 163 5.43 23.84 21.67
CA ALA A 163 4.19 24.51 21.28
C ALA A 163 3.72 24.03 19.88
N PRO A 164 2.40 24.04 19.60
CA PRO A 164 1.89 23.67 18.28
C PRO A 164 2.52 24.50 17.16
N GLN A 165 2.93 23.85 16.07
CA GLN A 165 3.55 24.50 14.90
C GLN A 165 2.79 24.16 13.62
N ASP A 166 2.87 25.02 12.61
CA ASP A 166 2.44 24.65 11.26
C ASP A 166 3.47 23.72 10.62
N LEU A 167 3.10 22.44 10.49
CA LEU A 167 3.96 21.38 9.98
C LEU A 167 3.55 20.92 8.59
N ALA A 168 2.55 21.53 7.95
CA ALA A 168 1.97 21.03 6.70
C ALA A 168 3.00 20.91 5.57
N LEU A 169 3.88 21.91 5.43
CA LEU A 169 4.94 21.88 4.41
C LEU A 169 6.00 20.81 4.70
N GLN A 170 6.37 20.63 5.97
CA GLN A 170 7.36 19.62 6.36
C GLN A 170 6.80 18.21 6.19
N ASP A 171 5.55 17.99 6.57
CA ASP A 171 4.84 16.72 6.36
C ASP A 171 4.75 16.38 4.87
N ALA A 172 4.37 17.35 4.04
CA ALA A 172 4.32 17.18 2.59
C ALA A 172 5.70 16.85 2.01
N PHE A 173 6.76 17.52 2.46
CA PHE A 173 8.13 17.26 2.03
C PHE A 173 8.58 15.82 2.38
N PHE A 174 8.38 15.38 3.63
CA PHE A 174 8.74 14.02 4.04
C PHE A 174 7.91 12.96 3.32
N THR A 175 6.64 13.24 3.08
CA THR A 175 5.75 12.37 2.31
C THR A 175 6.20 12.27 0.86
N ALA A 176 6.54 13.39 0.21
CA ALA A 176 7.09 13.40 -1.14
C ALA A 176 8.40 12.61 -1.24
N LEU A 177 9.32 12.77 -0.27
CA LEU A 177 10.55 11.99 -0.21
C LEU A 177 10.30 10.49 -0.11
N LYS A 178 9.31 10.04 0.67
CA LYS A 178 8.95 8.62 0.78
C LYS A 178 8.47 8.06 -0.56
N VAL A 179 7.67 8.84 -1.30
CA VAL A 179 7.15 8.48 -2.63
C VAL A 179 8.27 8.41 -3.65
N LEU A 180 9.13 9.43 -3.73
CA LEU A 180 10.23 9.50 -4.70
C LEU A 180 11.23 8.34 -4.51
N ASN A 181 11.48 7.95 -3.26
CA ASN A 181 12.44 6.90 -2.94
C ASN A 181 11.82 5.49 -2.92
N ALA A 182 10.57 5.32 -3.37
CA ALA A 182 9.84 4.04 -3.43
C ALA A 182 9.92 3.20 -2.14
N GLY A 183 10.10 3.82 -0.97
CA GLY A 183 10.27 3.12 0.31
C GLY A 183 11.60 2.37 0.50
N ILE A 184 12.61 2.54 -0.37
CA ILE A 184 13.94 1.92 -0.18
C ILE A 184 14.61 2.40 1.13
N PRO A 185 14.62 3.70 1.48
CA PRO A 185 15.17 4.16 2.74
C PRO A 185 14.43 3.59 3.96
N THR A 186 13.11 3.42 3.84
CA THR A 186 12.29 2.85 4.93
C THR A 186 12.60 1.37 5.17
N LEU A 187 12.98 0.62 4.12
CA LEU A 187 13.39 -0.78 4.23
C LEU A 187 14.78 -0.92 4.87
N LEU A 188 15.78 -0.16 4.40
CA LEU A 188 17.13 -0.18 4.96
C LEU A 188 17.14 0.26 6.44
N TYR A 189 16.38 1.31 6.76
CA TYR A 189 16.27 1.78 8.13
C TYR A 189 15.55 0.79 9.04
N GLY A 190 14.58 0.04 8.51
CA GLY A 190 13.89 -1.03 9.22
C GLY A 190 14.82 -2.19 9.58
N ILE A 191 15.67 -2.60 8.63
CA ILE A 191 16.71 -3.63 8.87
C ILE A 191 17.69 -3.14 9.93
N GLY A 192 18.19 -1.90 9.83
CA GLY A 192 19.06 -1.32 10.86
C GLY A 192 18.40 -1.31 12.24
N SER A 193 17.14 -0.87 12.31
CA SER A 193 16.38 -0.82 13.57
C SER A 193 16.20 -2.21 14.19
N TRP A 194 16.06 -3.27 13.39
CA TRP A 194 15.99 -4.65 13.90
C TRP A 194 17.26 -5.03 14.68
N PHE A 195 18.44 -4.66 14.19
CA PHE A 195 19.70 -4.97 14.86
C PHE A 195 19.94 -4.14 16.14
N PHE A 196 19.40 -2.91 16.20
CA PHE A 196 19.66 -1.96 17.30
C PHE A 196 18.55 -1.89 18.35
N ALA A 197 17.35 -2.43 18.09
CA ALA A 197 16.23 -2.48 19.02
C ALA A 197 16.49 -3.48 20.18
N ARG A 198 17.38 -3.10 21.12
CA ARG A 198 17.77 -3.94 22.27
C ARG A 198 17.01 -3.64 23.54
N VAL A 199 16.60 -2.39 23.74
CA VAL A 199 15.88 -1.96 24.94
C VAL A 199 14.40 -2.02 24.65
N THR A 200 13.63 -2.67 25.51
CA THR A 200 12.18 -2.81 25.33
C THR A 200 11.44 -2.30 26.55
N GLU A 201 10.35 -1.60 26.32
CA GLU A 201 9.42 -1.14 27.35
C GLU A 201 8.02 -1.65 27.00
N THR A 202 7.19 -1.85 28.02
CA THR A 202 5.82 -2.34 27.83
C THR A 202 4.83 -1.21 28.06
N VAL A 203 4.16 -0.80 26.99
CA VAL A 203 3.10 0.21 27.03
C VAL A 203 1.77 -0.48 27.29
N HIS A 204 1.01 0.01 28.25
CA HIS A 204 -0.28 -0.56 28.63
C HIS A 204 -1.36 0.15 27.81
N THR A 205 -2.12 -0.61 27.02
CA THR A 205 -3.23 -0.11 26.21
C THR A 205 -4.53 -0.79 26.60
N SER A 206 -5.65 -0.26 26.10
CA SER A 206 -6.99 -0.84 26.26
C SER A 206 -7.09 -2.29 25.75
N HIS A 207 -6.25 -2.66 24.78
CA HIS A 207 -6.22 -3.98 24.16
C HIS A 207 -5.11 -4.90 24.73
N GLY A 208 -4.44 -4.46 25.80
CA GLY A 208 -3.37 -5.19 26.46
C GLY A 208 -1.98 -4.54 26.33
N PRO A 209 -0.94 -5.21 26.85
CA PRO A 209 0.43 -4.70 26.80
C PRO A 209 1.02 -4.76 25.38
N VAL A 210 1.62 -3.66 24.93
CA VAL A 210 2.36 -3.56 23.67
C VAL A 210 3.83 -3.27 23.95
N THR A 211 4.72 -4.09 23.40
CA THR A 211 6.16 -3.85 23.50
C THR A 211 6.59 -2.76 22.52
N VAL A 212 7.19 -1.71 23.05
CA VAL A 212 7.93 -0.70 22.29
C VAL A 212 9.43 -0.92 22.45
N TYR A 213 10.20 -0.48 21.47
CA TYR A 213 11.62 -0.77 21.33
C TYR A 213 12.40 0.54 21.22
N PHE A 214 13.51 0.67 21.93
CA PHE A 214 14.41 1.81 21.81
C PHE A 214 15.69 1.38 21.12
N LEU A 215 16.17 2.23 20.21
CA LEU A 215 17.47 2.02 19.58
C LEU A 215 18.62 2.31 20.56
N ASN A 216 18.42 3.29 21.46
CA ASN A 216 19.40 3.69 22.48
C ASN A 216 18.73 3.63 23.85
N LYS A 217 19.51 3.41 24.91
CA LYS A 217 19.03 3.61 26.28
C LYS A 217 18.75 5.11 26.46
N GLU A 218 17.49 5.46 26.68
CA GLU A 218 17.11 6.81 27.11
C GLU A 218 17.19 6.86 28.63
N ASP A 219 17.79 7.92 29.19
CA ASP A 219 17.74 8.16 30.63
C ASP A 219 16.33 8.65 31.02
N GLU A 220 15.81 8.19 32.16
CA GLU A 220 14.43 8.45 32.63
C GLU A 220 14.15 9.92 33.06
N GLY A 221 14.93 10.90 32.61
CA GLY A 221 14.89 12.28 33.11
C GLY A 221 15.27 13.40 32.14
N ALA A 222 15.21 13.18 30.83
CA ALA A 222 15.52 14.20 29.82
C ALA A 222 14.30 15.09 29.43
#